data_AF-A0A7K4A407-F1
#
_entry.id   AF-A0A7K4A407-F1
#
_cell.length_a   1.000
_cell.length_b   1.000
_cell.length_c   1.000
_cell.angle_alpha   90.00
_cell.angle_beta   90.00
_cell.angle_gamma   90.00
#
_symmetry.space_group_name_H-M   'P 1'
#
loop_
_entity.id
_entity.type
_entity.pdbx_description
1 polymer ?
#
loop_
_entity_poly.entity_id
_entity_poly.type
_entity_poly.pdbx_seq_one_letter_code
_entity_poly.pdbx_strand_id
1 'polypeptide(L)'
;MKKEDLDWWIYHLLADTPDQDIEALAIATGCPWDALADSLDRLETTFLIEGCNGRYRIRSMHEMLLSCQAKYDETTPFIIENGIIRERKRKE
;
A
#
# COMPACT_ATOMS: atom_id res chain seq x y z
N MET A 1 10.97 -17.55 7.36
CA MET A 1 9.85 -16.69 7.81
C MET A 1 8.76 -16.79 6.75
N LYS A 2 7.49 -16.94 7.11
CA LYS A 2 6.43 -16.86 6.10
C LYS A 2 6.38 -15.42 5.57
N LYS A 3 5.88 -15.23 4.35
CA LYS A 3 5.82 -13.90 3.74
C LYS A 3 4.97 -12.95 4.59
N GLU A 4 3.89 -13.49 5.15
CA GLU A 4 2.93 -12.79 6.00
C GLU A 4 3.53 -12.35 7.33
N ASP A 5 4.50 -13.09 7.88
CA ASP A 5 5.19 -12.71 9.12
C ASP A 5 6.02 -11.44 8.91
N LEU A 6 6.68 -11.32 7.75
CA LEU A 6 7.41 -10.10 7.37
C LEU A 6 6.47 -8.92 7.15
N ASP A 7 5.37 -9.16 6.41
CA ASP A 7 4.35 -8.14 6.14
C ASP A 7 3.80 -7.57 7.45
N TRP A 8 3.48 -8.45 8.41
CA TRP A 8 2.99 -8.05 9.73
C TRP A 8 4.02 -7.23 10.51
N TRP A 9 5.29 -7.63 10.46
CA TRP A 9 6.35 -6.91 11.15
C TRP A 9 6.59 -5.52 10.56
N ILE A 10 6.70 -5.40 9.23
CA ILE A 10 6.86 -4.10 8.56
C ILE A 10 5.66 -3.20 8.85
N TYR A 11 4.44 -3.73 8.78
CA TYR A 11 3.24 -2.97 9.08
C TYR A 11 3.28 -2.36 10.49
N HIS A 12 3.71 -3.15 11.49
CA HIS A 12 3.85 -2.65 12.86
C HIS A 12 4.98 -1.64 13.03
N LEU A 13 6.11 -1.82 12.34
CA LEU A 13 7.19 -0.82 12.34
C LEU A 13 6.71 0.51 11.79
N LEU A 14 5.98 0.51 10.68
CA LEU A 14 5.41 1.73 10.07
C LEU A 14 4.29 2.35 10.91
N ALA A 15 3.59 1.55 11.73
CA ALA A 15 2.57 2.04 12.65
C ALA A 15 3.20 2.78 13.85
N ASP A 16 4.35 2.31 14.33
CA ASP A 16 5.08 2.90 15.46
C ASP A 16 5.93 4.09 15.00
N THR A 17 6.64 3.94 13.88
CA THR A 17 7.50 4.97 13.30
C THR A 17 7.13 5.14 11.82
N PRO A 18 6.29 6.13 11.47
CA PRO A 18 5.90 6.39 10.08
C PRO A 18 7.04 7.00 9.25
N ASP A 19 6.77 7.17 7.95
CA ASP A 19 7.63 7.84 6.96
C ASP A 19 9.04 7.24 6.80
N GLN A 20 9.15 5.93 7.00
CA GLN A 20 10.39 5.18 6.82
C GLN A 20 10.62 4.89 5.33
N ASP A 21 11.87 4.96 4.90
CA ASP A 21 12.29 4.42 3.61
C ASP A 21 12.74 2.96 3.74
N ILE A 22 13.00 2.32 2.61
CA ILE A 22 13.40 0.92 2.55
C ILE A 22 14.79 0.67 3.19
N GLU A 23 15.66 1.68 3.25
CA GLU A 23 16.98 1.57 3.89
C GLU A 23 16.82 1.52 5.42
N ALA A 24 15.99 2.39 5.99
CA ALA A 24 15.65 2.38 7.41
C ALA A 24 14.98 1.06 7.83
N LEU A 25 14.07 0.54 7.00
CA LEU A 25 13.43 -0.75 7.24
C LEU A 25 14.43 -1.91 7.18
N ALA A 26 15.42 -1.86 6.28
CA ALA A 26 16.49 -2.86 6.21
C ALA A 26 17.36 -2.86 7.46
N ILE A 27 17.70 -1.68 7.99
CA ILE A 27 18.44 -1.54 9.25
C ILE A 27 17.62 -2.09 10.42
N ALA A 28 16.33 -1.76 10.50
CA ALA A 28 15.46 -2.16 11.61
C ALA A 28 15.16 -3.66 11.64
N THR A 29 15.03 -4.28 10.47
CA THR A 29 14.62 -5.68 10.35
C THR A 29 15.78 -6.65 10.10
N GLY A 30 16.92 -6.15 9.61
CA GLY A 30 18.02 -6.98 9.11
C GLY A 30 17.66 -7.81 7.86
N CYS A 31 16.51 -7.53 7.23
CA CYS A 31 16.04 -8.26 6.06
C CYS A 31 16.70 -7.74 4.77
N PRO A 32 16.88 -8.61 3.77
CA PRO A 32 17.42 -8.20 2.49
C PRO A 32 16.41 -7.35 1.70
N TRP A 33 16.94 -6.51 0.82
CA TRP A 33 16.18 -5.46 0.14
C TRP A 33 15.07 -5.99 -0.77
N ASP A 34 15.30 -7.13 -1.42
CA ASP A 34 14.34 -7.85 -2.25
C ASP A 34 13.13 -8.34 -1.44
N ALA A 35 13.36 -8.93 -0.27
CA ALA A 35 12.29 -9.38 0.62
C ALA A 35 11.45 -8.21 1.16
N LEU A 36 12.09 -7.07 1.44
CA LEU A 36 11.40 -5.85 1.86
C LEU A 36 10.58 -5.25 0.72
N ALA A 37 11.14 -5.15 -0.48
CA ALA A 37 10.43 -4.65 -1.65
C ALA A 37 9.18 -5.50 -1.95
N ASP A 38 9.33 -6.82 -1.93
CA ASP A 38 8.22 -7.77 -2.10
C ASP A 38 7.13 -7.61 -1.02
N SER A 39 7.51 -7.30 0.21
CA SER A 39 6.59 -7.09 1.33
C SER A 39 5.84 -5.77 1.21
N LEU A 40 6.57 -4.69 0.90
CA LEU A 40 6.01 -3.36 0.66
C LEU A 40 5.01 -3.40 -0.50
N ASP A 41 5.34 -4.07 -1.61
CA ASP A 41 4.43 -4.23 -2.76
C ASP A 41 3.12 -4.93 -2.38
N ARG A 42 3.18 -6.00 -1.57
CA ARG A 42 1.96 -6.68 -1.08
C ARG A 42 1.14 -5.77 -0.18
N LEU A 43 1.77 -5.05 0.75
CA LEU A 43 1.10 -4.14 1.67
C LEU A 43 0.47 -2.93 0.94
N GLU A 44 1.12 -2.41 -0.10
CA GLU A 44 0.57 -1.35 -0.94
C GLU A 44 -0.59 -1.86 -1.79
N THR A 45 -0.45 -3.03 -2.40
CA THR A 45 -1.48 -3.67 -3.24
C THR A 45 -2.75 -3.99 -2.46
N THR A 46 -2.62 -4.29 -1.16
CA THR A 46 -3.73 -4.53 -0.21
C THR A 46 -4.25 -3.25 0.47
N PHE A 47 -3.71 -2.09 0.10
CA PHE A 47 -4.07 -0.77 0.62
C PHE A 47 -3.79 -0.53 2.11
N LEU A 48 -2.96 -1.36 2.74
CA LEU A 48 -2.61 -1.22 4.16
C LEU A 48 -1.61 -0.09 4.41
N ILE A 49 -0.70 0.12 3.47
CA ILE A 49 0.29 1.20 3.50
C ILE A 49 0.22 2.03 2.22
N GLU A 50 0.91 3.16 2.21
CA GLU A 50 1.21 3.91 0.99
C GLU A 50 2.66 4.35 0.96
N GLY A 51 3.25 4.31 -0.24
CA GLY A 51 4.51 4.94 -0.57
C GLY A 51 4.31 6.34 -1.16
N CYS A 52 4.98 7.35 -0.59
CA CYS A 52 5.09 8.69 -1.16
C CYS A 52 6.55 9.11 -1.19
N ASN A 53 7.09 9.41 -2.37
CA ASN A 53 8.49 9.83 -2.56
C ASN A 53 9.52 8.88 -1.92
N GLY A 54 9.27 7.57 -2.00
CA GLY A 54 10.16 6.53 -1.43
C GLY A 54 10.05 6.33 0.08
N ARG A 55 9.11 7.01 0.74
CA ARG A 55 8.79 6.82 2.17
C ARG A 55 7.43 6.17 2.33
N TYR A 56 7.30 5.31 3.33
CA TYR A 56 6.11 4.52 3.57
C TYR A 56 5.45 4.90 4.90
N ARG A 57 4.12 4.87 4.93
CA ARG A 57 3.31 5.00 6.14
C ARG A 57 2.11 4.08 6.10
N ILE A 58 1.53 3.78 7.26
CA ILE A 58 0.23 3.11 7.31
C ILE A 58 -0.87 4.03 6.78
N ARG A 59 -1.87 3.43 6.11
CA ARG A 59 -3.13 4.11 5.83
C ARG A 59 -4.04 4.05 7.05
N SER A 60 -4.82 5.09 7.25
CA SER A 60 -5.97 5.04 8.13
C SER A 60 -7.04 4.10 7.57
N MET A 61 -7.90 3.60 8.45
CA MET A 61 -9.04 2.76 8.05
C MET A 61 -9.92 3.44 6.99
N HIS A 62 -10.11 4.77 7.07
CA HIS A 62 -10.89 5.52 6.08
C HIS A 62 -10.22 5.55 4.71
N GLU A 63 -8.91 5.80 4.66
CA GLU A 63 -8.14 5.80 3.41
C GLU A 63 -8.14 4.41 2.76
N MET A 64 -8.04 3.35 3.56
CA MET A 64 -8.10 1.97 3.08
C MET A 64 -9.49 1.65 2.49
N LEU A 65 -10.58 2.01 3.18
CA LEU A 65 -11.94 1.81 2.68
C LEU A 65 -12.20 2.58 1.38
N LEU A 66 -11.76 3.84 1.31
CA LEU A 66 -11.88 4.65 0.10
C LEU A 66 -11.06 4.07 -1.07
N SER A 67 -9.86 3.59 -0.82
CA SER A 67 -9.00 2.96 -1.84
C SER A 67 -9.63 1.67 -2.38
N CYS A 68 -10.16 0.84 -1.47
CA CYS A 68 -10.89 -0.38 -1.83
C CYS A 68 -12.14 -0.04 -2.66
N GLN A 69 -12.96 0.93 -2.22
CA GLN A 69 -14.13 1.35 -2.98
C GLN A 69 -13.73 1.87 -4.36
N ALA A 70 -12.75 2.77 -4.45
CA ALA A 70 -12.30 3.32 -5.72
C ALA A 70 -11.79 2.23 -6.71
N LYS A 71 -11.10 1.19 -6.22
CA LYS A 71 -10.58 0.12 -7.07
C LYS A 71 -11.62 -0.92 -7.45
N TYR A 72 -12.46 -1.34 -6.51
CA TYR A 72 -13.33 -2.50 -6.68
C TYR A 72 -14.80 -2.16 -6.95
N ASP A 73 -15.22 -0.90 -6.78
CA ASP A 73 -16.59 -0.50 -7.10
C ASP A 73 -16.79 -0.43 -8.62
N GLU A 74 -17.54 -1.40 -9.14
CA GLU A 74 -17.93 -1.47 -10.56
C GLU A 74 -19.12 -0.55 -10.89
N THR A 75 -19.86 -0.09 -9.88
CA THR A 75 -21.08 0.72 -10.02
C THR A 75 -20.79 2.21 -10.18
N THR A 76 -19.63 2.67 -9.70
CA THR A 76 -19.22 4.06 -9.87
C THR A 76 -19.08 4.38 -11.37
N PRO A 77 -19.74 5.45 -11.88
CA PRO A 77 -19.72 5.80 -13.30
C PRO A 77 -18.41 6.45 -13.75
N PHE A 78 -17.41 6.52 -12.87
CA PHE A 78 -16.11 7.11 -13.13
C PHE A 78 -14.98 6.14 -12.72
N ILE A 79 -13.85 6.22 -13.42
CA ILE A 79 -12.60 5.55 -13.06
C ILE A 79 -11.53 6.62 -12.79
N ILE A 80 -10.65 6.35 -11.82
CA ILE A 80 -9.49 7.20 -11.53
C ILE A 80 -8.24 6.41 -11.89
N GLU A 81 -7.52 6.85 -12.93
CA GLU A 81 -6.27 6.22 -13.39
C GLU A 81 -5.20 7.29 -13.57
N ASN A 82 -4.03 7.14 -12.92
CA ASN A 82 -2.90 8.07 -13.00
C ASN A 82 -3.29 9.54 -12.72
N GLY A 83 -4.21 9.78 -11.79
CA GLY A 83 -4.71 11.12 -11.46
C GLY A 83 -5.73 11.70 -12.46
N ILE A 84 -6.17 10.93 -13.45
CA ILE A 84 -7.20 11.34 -14.41
C ILE A 84 -8.53 10.68 -14.04
N ILE A 85 -9.58 11.49 -13.89
CA ILE A 85 -10.96 11.02 -13.72
C ILE A 85 -11.59 10.86 -15.11
N ARG A 86 -12.07 9.67 -15.44
CA ARG A 86 -12.77 9.36 -16.72
C ARG A 86 -14.13 8.77 -16.45
N GLU A 87 -15.10 9.01 -17.32
CA GLU A 87 -16.36 8.27 -17.29
C GLU A 87 -16.12 6.82 -17.70
N ARG A 88 -16.65 5.87 -16.92
CA ARG A 88 -16.60 4.45 -17.24
C ARG A 88 -17.61 4.21 -18.36
N LYS A 89 -17.14 3.75 -19.52
CA LYS A 89 -18.03 3.36 -20.62
C LYS A 89 -18.99 2.28 -20.11
N ARG A 90 -20.30 2.57 -20.04
CA ARG A 90 -21.30 1.53 -19.80
C ARG A 90 -21.13 0.47 -20.88
N LYS A 91 -21.06 -0.79 -20.48
CA LYS A 91 -21.33 -1.89 -21.41
C LYS A 91 -22.83 -1.80 -21.71
N GLU A 92 -23.16 -1.45 -22.96
CA GLU A 92 -24.52 -1.65 -23.50
C GLU A 92 -24.87 -3.13 -23.54
#